data_AF-A0A3B4WEG7-F1
#
_entry.id   AF-A0A3B4WEG7-F1
#
_cell.length_a   1.000
_cell.length_b   1.000
_cell.length_c   1.000
_cell.angle_alpha   90.00
_cell.angle_beta   90.00
_cell.angle_gamma   90.00
#
_symmetry.space_group_name_H-M   'P 1'
#
loop_
_entity.id
_entity.type
_entity.pdbx_description
1 polymer ?
#
loop_
_entity_poly.entity_id
_entity_poly.type
_entity_poly.pdbx_seq_one_letter_code
_entity_poly.pdbx_strand_id
1 'polypeptide(L)'
;MAEASPQPEPPKQEAEAPAPAPAEAPAPAPAGGEEDDNAPAPEEEANVEFTPLVKLDEVKTTTGEDEEEVLFKMRAKLFRWESDSWEKEVKLWKERGTGDVRFLQHKETKKVRLLMRREKTMKICANFF
;
A
#
# COMPACT_ATOMS: atom_id res chain seq x y z
N MET A 1 -7.45 -9.50 51.15
CA MET A 1 -7.82 -8.27 50.43
C MET A 1 -8.35 -8.69 49.08
N ALA A 2 -9.60 -8.36 48.79
CA ALA A 2 -10.34 -8.79 47.62
C ALA A 2 -10.08 -7.89 46.41
N GLU A 3 -10.33 -8.48 45.23
CA GLU A 3 -10.64 -7.84 43.92
C GLU A 3 -9.49 -7.11 43.18
N ALA A 4 -9.40 -7.14 41.85
CA ALA A 4 -10.32 -7.60 40.81
C ALA A 4 -9.52 -8.01 39.55
N SER A 5 -9.97 -9.08 38.89
CA SER A 5 -9.64 -9.38 37.49
C SER A 5 -10.42 -8.43 36.58
N PRO A 6 -9.84 -7.91 35.49
CA PRO A 6 -10.56 -7.06 34.55
C PRO A 6 -11.59 -7.89 33.77
N GLN A 7 -12.86 -7.49 33.84
CA GLN A 7 -13.95 -8.03 33.04
C GLN A 7 -13.89 -7.47 31.60
N PRO A 8 -14.33 -8.25 30.59
CA PRO A 8 -14.42 -7.77 29.21
C PRO A 8 -15.58 -6.77 29.05
N GLU A 9 -15.31 -5.66 28.37
CA GLU A 9 -16.31 -4.62 28.07
C GLU A 9 -17.41 -5.16 27.12
N PRO A 10 -18.69 -4.77 27.33
CA PRO A 10 -19.79 -5.20 26.47
C PRO A 10 -19.73 -4.54 25.08
N PRO A 11 -20.26 -5.19 24.04
CA PRO A 11 -20.19 -4.68 22.67
C PRO A 11 -21.01 -3.39 22.54
N LYS A 12 -20.36 -2.32 22.07
CA LYS A 12 -21.06 -1.11 21.64
C LYS A 12 -21.97 -1.45 20.47
N GLN A 13 -23.28 -1.33 20.68
CA GLN A 13 -24.29 -1.35 19.64
C GLN A 13 -24.07 -0.15 18.71
N GLU A 14 -23.73 -0.40 17.45
CA GLU A 14 -23.87 0.59 16.38
C GLU A 14 -25.37 0.79 16.11
N ALA A 15 -25.82 2.04 16.19
CA ALA A 15 -27.19 2.43 15.94
C ALA A 15 -27.49 2.34 14.44
N GLU A 16 -28.53 1.58 14.10
CA GLU A 16 -29.14 1.48 12.78
C GLU A 16 -29.78 2.83 12.40
N ALA A 17 -29.36 3.41 11.27
CA ALA A 17 -29.92 4.66 10.75
C ALA A 17 -31.29 4.40 10.08
N PRO A 18 -32.32 5.25 10.29
CA PRO A 18 -33.63 5.01 9.72
C PRO A 18 -33.69 5.38 8.24
N ALA A 19 -34.39 4.56 7.45
CA ALA A 19 -34.66 4.79 6.03
C ALA A 19 -35.56 6.03 5.78
N PRO A 20 -35.36 6.80 4.68
CA PRO A 20 -36.22 7.94 4.36
C PRO A 20 -37.48 7.51 3.59
N ALA A 21 -38.63 8.07 4.00
CA ALA A 21 -39.94 7.96 3.33
C ALA A 21 -40.04 8.88 2.09
N PRO A 22 -40.97 8.65 1.14
CA PRO A 22 -40.94 9.28 -0.18
C PRO A 22 -41.56 10.70 -0.21
N ALA A 23 -41.05 11.51 -1.14
CA ALA A 23 -41.35 12.91 -1.36
C ALA A 23 -42.73 13.18 -1.99
N GLU A 24 -43.34 14.30 -1.61
CA GLU A 24 -44.51 14.92 -2.25
C GLU A 24 -44.08 16.27 -2.89
N ALA A 25 -44.62 16.59 -4.08
CA ALA A 25 -44.49 17.87 -4.79
C ALA A 25 -45.77 18.08 -5.65
N PRO A 26 -46.07 19.26 -6.28
CA PRO A 26 -45.40 20.59 -6.27
C PRO A 26 -46.35 21.82 -6.23
N ALA A 27 -45.76 23.05 -6.30
CA ALA A 27 -46.18 24.27 -7.09
C ALA A 27 -46.14 25.62 -6.30
N PRO A 28 -46.10 26.82 -6.94
CA PRO A 28 -45.31 27.31 -8.09
C PRO A 28 -44.56 28.65 -7.82
N ALA A 29 -43.72 29.10 -8.78
CA ALA A 29 -42.89 30.33 -8.77
C ALA A 29 -43.67 31.66 -8.96
N PRO A 30 -43.02 32.84 -8.79
CA PRO A 30 -42.51 33.52 -9.99
C PRO A 30 -41.19 34.34 -9.86
N ALA A 31 -40.48 34.38 -10.99
CA ALA A 31 -39.66 35.42 -11.65
C ALA A 31 -38.89 36.52 -10.88
N GLY A 32 -37.61 36.69 -11.26
CA GLY A 32 -36.81 37.91 -11.13
C GLY A 32 -35.33 37.63 -11.43
N GLY A 33 -34.77 38.22 -12.49
CA GLY A 33 -33.45 37.90 -13.05
C GLY A 33 -32.30 38.74 -12.52
N GLU A 34 -31.08 38.23 -12.70
CA GLU A 34 -29.87 38.85 -13.27
C GLU A 34 -28.70 37.86 -13.07
N GLU A 35 -28.11 37.41 -14.17
CA GLU A 35 -27.00 36.45 -14.23
C GLU A 35 -25.68 37.16 -13.88
N ASP A 36 -25.09 36.83 -12.73
CA ASP A 36 -23.68 37.10 -12.46
C ASP A 36 -22.88 35.83 -12.82
N ASP A 37 -22.35 35.83 -14.04
CA ASP A 37 -21.64 34.73 -14.72
C ASP A 37 -20.19 34.55 -14.19
N ASN A 38 -19.97 34.71 -12.87
CA ASN A 38 -18.63 34.60 -12.27
C ASN A 38 -18.63 33.96 -10.86
N ALA A 39 -19.52 33.00 -10.64
CA ALA A 39 -19.35 32.05 -9.55
C ALA A 39 -18.39 30.93 -10.00
N PRO A 40 -17.33 30.60 -9.25
CA PRO A 40 -16.53 29.41 -9.55
C PRO A 40 -17.47 28.22 -9.52
N ALA A 41 -17.61 27.54 -10.67
CA ALA A 41 -18.35 26.29 -10.74
C ALA A 41 -17.81 25.36 -9.65
N PRO A 42 -18.67 24.74 -8.81
CA PRO A 42 -18.18 23.77 -7.85
C PRO A 42 -17.38 22.72 -8.63
N GLU A 43 -16.12 22.51 -8.24
CA GLU A 43 -15.28 21.47 -8.81
C GLU A 43 -15.94 20.12 -8.46
N GLU A 44 -16.85 19.65 -9.32
CA GLU A 44 -17.41 18.30 -9.24
C GLU A 44 -16.26 17.33 -9.54
N GLU A 45 -15.64 16.81 -8.50
CA GLU A 45 -14.75 15.66 -8.61
C GLU A 45 -15.56 14.50 -9.21
N ALA A 46 -15.14 14.02 -10.38
CA ALA A 46 -15.78 12.90 -11.04
C ALA A 46 -15.65 11.63 -10.17
N ASN A 47 -16.66 11.36 -9.34
CA ASN A 47 -16.70 10.21 -8.46
C ASN A 47 -17.15 8.97 -9.27
N VAL A 48 -16.21 8.39 -10.02
CA VAL A 48 -16.44 7.18 -10.83
C VAL A 48 -16.26 5.94 -9.95
N GLU A 49 -17.34 5.18 -9.77
CA GLU A 49 -17.34 3.94 -8.99
C GLU A 49 -17.13 2.71 -9.90
N PHE A 50 -16.21 1.82 -9.52
CA PHE A 50 -15.88 0.62 -10.30
C PHE A 50 -16.27 -0.66 -9.55
N THR A 51 -16.98 -1.57 -10.23
CA THR A 51 -17.26 -2.90 -9.69
C THR A 51 -16.02 -3.80 -9.82
N PRO A 52 -15.56 -4.46 -8.73
CA PRO A 52 -14.38 -5.32 -8.78
C PRO A 52 -14.64 -6.59 -9.60
N LEU A 53 -13.76 -6.87 -10.57
CA LEU A 53 -13.83 -8.09 -11.40
C LEU A 53 -13.39 -9.36 -10.66
N VAL A 54 -12.52 -9.22 -9.67
CA VAL A 54 -11.93 -10.34 -8.92
C VAL A 54 -12.00 -10.03 -7.43
N LYS A 55 -12.46 -11.00 -6.65
CA LYS A 55 -12.36 -11.00 -5.20
C LYS A 55 -11.14 -11.82 -4.80
N LEU A 56 -10.25 -11.22 -4.02
CA LEU A 56 -9.06 -11.87 -3.48
C LEU A 56 -9.29 -12.14 -2.00
N ASP A 57 -9.09 -13.38 -1.59
CA ASP A 57 -9.09 -13.73 -0.17
C ASP A 57 -7.78 -13.29 0.48
N GLU A 58 -7.84 -12.92 1.75
CA GLU A 58 -6.65 -12.56 2.51
C GLU A 58 -5.78 -13.81 2.74
N VAL A 59 -4.51 -13.74 2.32
CA VAL A 59 -3.55 -14.82 2.49
C VAL A 59 -2.40 -14.36 3.39
N LYS A 60 -2.07 -15.18 4.39
CA LYS A 60 -0.90 -14.94 5.24
C LYS A 60 0.37 -15.02 4.40
N THR A 61 1.10 -13.92 4.31
CA THR A 61 2.40 -13.86 3.63
C THR A 61 3.54 -13.93 4.65
N THR A 62 4.54 -14.77 4.38
CA THR A 62 5.81 -14.79 5.13
C THR A 62 6.91 -14.14 4.29
N THR A 63 7.89 -13.53 4.96
CA THR A 63 9.07 -12.93 4.33
C THR A 63 10.12 -13.98 3.96
N GLY A 64 10.08 -15.17 4.58
CA GLY A 64 11.11 -16.21 4.45
C GLY A 64 12.46 -15.78 5.08
N GLU A 65 12.41 -14.88 6.07
CA GLU A 65 13.56 -14.30 6.78
C GLU A 65 13.56 -14.69 8.29
N ASP A 66 12.61 -15.52 8.74
CA ASP A 66 12.34 -15.80 10.17
C ASP A 66 13.46 -16.60 10.86
N GLU A 67 14.18 -17.44 10.11
CA GLU A 67 15.28 -18.29 10.59
C GLU A 67 16.65 -17.60 10.57
N GLU A 68 16.68 -16.31 10.25
CA GLU A 68 17.91 -15.55 10.05
C GLU A 68 17.99 -14.35 10.99
N GLU A 69 19.21 -13.90 11.24
CA GLU A 69 19.53 -12.73 12.04
C GLU A 69 20.16 -11.64 11.16
N VAL A 70 19.74 -10.39 11.37
CA VAL A 70 20.25 -9.24 10.63
C VAL A 70 21.59 -8.82 11.23
N LEU A 71 22.70 -9.10 10.54
CA LEU A 71 24.03 -8.67 10.95
C LEU A 71 24.32 -7.22 10.53
N PHE A 72 23.74 -6.79 9.41
CA PHE A 72 23.96 -5.47 8.84
C PHE A 72 22.71 -5.00 8.12
N LYS A 73 22.43 -3.70 8.19
CA LYS A 73 21.36 -3.04 7.45
C LYS A 73 21.78 -1.63 7.06
N MET A 74 21.69 -1.29 5.78
CA MET A 74 21.95 0.06 5.30
C MET A 74 21.16 0.35 4.03
N ARG A 75 20.75 1.60 3.84
CA ARG A 75 20.17 2.06 2.58
C ARG A 75 21.25 2.13 1.50
N ALA A 76 20.99 1.54 0.34
CA ALA A 76 21.93 1.49 -0.77
C ALA A 76 21.20 1.59 -2.12
N LYS A 77 21.98 1.84 -3.17
CA LYS A 77 21.56 1.72 -4.57
C LYS A 77 22.42 0.65 -5.25
N LEU A 78 21.77 -0.37 -5.81
CA LEU A 78 22.40 -1.49 -6.49
C LEU A 78 22.37 -1.28 -8.00
N PHE A 79 23.50 -1.55 -8.65
CA PHE A 79 23.64 -1.54 -10.10
C PHE A 79 23.96 -2.95 -10.62
N ARG A 80 23.54 -3.24 -11.85
CA ARG A 80 23.98 -4.42 -12.60
C ARG A 80 24.83 -3.97 -13.79
N TRP A 81 25.90 -4.71 -14.05
CA TRP A 81 26.69 -4.53 -15.25
C TRP A 81 25.96 -5.18 -16.42
N GLU A 82 25.72 -4.42 -17.49
CA GLU A 82 25.20 -4.96 -18.75
C GLU A 82 26.35 -5.04 -19.74
N SER A 83 26.79 -6.27 -20.03
CA SER A 83 27.86 -6.56 -20.99
C SER A 83 27.41 -7.40 -22.18
N ASP A 84 26.20 -7.96 -22.12
CA ASP A 84 25.69 -8.97 -23.05
C ASP A 84 24.39 -8.48 -23.71
N SER A 85 24.42 -7.23 -24.19
CA SER A 85 23.40 -6.78 -25.14
C SER A 85 23.75 -7.31 -26.52
N TRP A 86 22.77 -7.88 -27.20
CA TRP A 86 22.82 -8.24 -28.63
C TRP A 86 23.33 -7.07 -29.51
N GLU A 87 23.10 -5.83 -29.07
CA GLU A 87 23.75 -4.65 -29.62
C GLU A 87 25.23 -4.61 -29.21
N LYS A 88 26.09 -4.73 -30.22
CA LYS A 88 27.53 -4.51 -30.11
C LYS A 88 27.79 -3.17 -29.42
N GLU A 89 28.47 -3.25 -28.26
CA GLU A 89 29.16 -2.16 -27.55
C GLU A 89 28.36 -1.24 -26.61
N VAL A 90 27.30 -1.70 -25.95
CA VAL A 90 26.75 -0.95 -24.81
C VAL A 90 27.17 -1.59 -23.48
N LYS A 91 28.38 -1.26 -23.03
CA LYS A 91 28.89 -1.60 -21.70
C LYS A 91 28.52 -0.48 -20.73
N LEU A 92 27.42 -0.65 -19.98
CA LEU A 92 27.03 0.36 -18.99
C LEU A 92 26.40 -0.23 -17.73
N TRP A 93 26.49 0.54 -16.64
CA TRP A 93 25.84 0.24 -15.36
C TRP A 93 24.36 0.62 -15.42
N LYS A 94 23.46 -0.37 -15.27
CA LYS A 94 22.02 -0.13 -15.12
C LYS A 94 21.59 -0.24 -13.67
N GLU A 95 20.74 0.66 -13.20
CA GLU A 95 20.17 0.57 -11.86
C GLU A 95 19.34 -0.73 -11.73
N ARG A 96 19.62 -1.52 -10.70
CA ARG A 96 18.88 -2.74 -10.37
C ARG A 96 17.84 -2.49 -9.30
N GLY A 97 18.12 -1.62 -8.32
CA GLY A 97 17.17 -1.21 -7.29
C GLY A 97 17.78 -0.32 -6.21
N THR A 98 16.93 0.44 -5.54
CA THR A 98 17.28 1.29 -4.38
C THR A 98 16.45 0.84 -3.17
N GLY A 99 17.10 0.66 -2.02
CA GLY A 99 16.47 0.20 -0.79
C GLY A 99 17.46 -0.27 0.27
N ASP A 100 16.96 -0.95 1.30
CA ASP A 100 17.81 -1.49 2.37
C ASP A 100 18.50 -2.79 1.92
N VAL A 101 19.83 -2.79 1.92
CA VAL A 101 20.62 -4.02 1.85
C VAL A 101 20.80 -4.58 3.24
N ARG A 102 20.62 -5.90 3.38
CA ARG A 102 20.76 -6.65 4.62
C ARG A 102 21.74 -7.80 4.44
N PHE A 103 22.59 -8.01 5.43
CA PHE A 103 23.31 -9.28 5.58
C PHE A 103 22.57 -10.10 6.63
N LEU A 104 22.06 -11.26 6.21
CA LEU A 104 21.25 -12.15 7.02
C LEU A 104 22.05 -13.42 7.28
N GLN A 105 22.23 -13.78 8.55
CA GLN A 105 22.88 -15.03 8.95
C GLN A 105 21.85 -16.04 9.42
N HIS A 106 21.85 -17.22 8.83
CA HIS A 106 20.99 -18.32 9.26
C HIS A 106 21.39 -18.81 10.66
N LYS A 107 20.40 -18.95 11.56
CA LYS A 107 20.62 -19.27 12.99
C LYS A 107 21.38 -20.58 13.20
N GLU A 108 21.03 -21.63 12.45
CA GLU A 108 21.64 -22.95 12.55
C GLU A 108 22.91 -23.11 11.69
N THR A 109 22.78 -22.95 10.36
CA THR A 109 23.89 -23.20 9.42
C THR A 109 24.99 -22.13 9.43
N LYS A 110 24.73 -20.98 10.07
CA LYS A 110 25.61 -19.79 10.10
C LYS A 110 25.99 -19.24 8.72
N LYS A 111 25.37 -19.72 7.64
CA LYS A 111 25.50 -19.15 6.29
C LYS A 111 24.96 -17.74 6.28
N VAL A 112 25.68 -16.84 5.62
CA VAL A 112 25.28 -15.44 5.45
C VAL A 112 24.79 -15.26 4.03
N ARG A 113 23.69 -14.54 3.83
CA ARG A 113 23.23 -14.08 2.52
C ARG A 113 23.07 -12.57 2.48
N LEU A 114 23.31 -12.00 1.31
CA LEU A 114 22.94 -10.64 0.97
C LEU A 114 21.51 -10.64 0.43
N LEU A 115 20.62 -9.93 1.12
CA LEU A 115 19.25 -9.70 0.67
C LEU A 115 18.99 -8.20 0.52
N MET A 116 18.40 -7.79 -0.59
CA MET A 116 17.99 -6.40 -0.81
C MET A 116 16.62 -6.35 -1.46
N ARG A 117 15.73 -5.50 -0.93
CA ARG A 117 14.40 -5.23 -1.48
C ARG A 117 14.29 -3.77 -1.90
N ARG A 118 13.55 -3.51 -2.98
CA ARG A 118 13.28 -2.16 -3.44
C ARG A 118 12.29 -1.46 -2.52
N GLU A 119 12.50 -0.17 -2.31
CA GLU A 119 11.52 0.68 -1.63
C GLU A 119 10.17 0.68 -2.37
N LYS A 120 9.10 0.91 -1.62
CA LYS A 120 7.69 0.94 -2.07
C LYS A 120 7.15 -0.40 -2.57
N THR A 121 7.84 -1.06 -3.49
CA THR A 121 7.38 -2.33 -4.10
C THR A 121 7.72 -3.58 -3.29
N MET A 122 8.70 -3.49 -2.37
CA MET A 122 9.21 -4.60 -1.56
C MET A 122 9.74 -5.81 -2.37
N LYS A 123 9.86 -5.67 -3.69
CA LYS A 123 10.40 -6.70 -4.59
C LYS A 123 11.89 -6.90 -4.34
N ILE A 124 12.31 -8.15 -4.27
CA ILE A 124 13.72 -8.53 -4.14
C ILE A 124 14.48 -8.05 -5.39
N CYS A 125 15.63 -7.41 -5.18
CA CYS A 125 16.56 -7.01 -6.24
C CYS A 125 17.93 -7.69 -6.14
N ALA A 126 18.27 -8.26 -4.98
CA ALA A 126 19.42 -9.14 -4.76
C ALA A 126 19.10 -10.20 -3.70
N ASN A 127 19.53 -11.44 -3.92
CA ASN A 127 19.44 -12.57 -3.00
C ASN A 127 20.56 -13.56 -3.34
N PHE A 128 21.67 -13.51 -2.62
CA PHE A 128 22.89 -14.28 -2.90
C PHE A 128 23.53 -14.75 -1.59
N PHE A 129 24.07 -15.98 -1.55
CA PHE A 129 24.89 -16.49 -0.45
C PHE A 129 26.36 -16.10 -0.61
#